data_AF-A0A7Y2DHI4-F1
#
_entry.id   AF-A0A7Y2DHI4-F1
#
_cell.length_a   1.000
_cell.length_b   1.000
_cell.length_c   1.000
_cell.angle_alpha   90.00
_cell.angle_beta   90.00
_cell.angle_gamma   90.00
#
_symmetry.space_group_name_H-M   'P 1'
#
loop_
_entity.id
_entity.type
_entity.pdbx_description
1 polymer ?
#
loop_
_entity_poly.entity_id
_entity_poly.type
_entity_poly.pdbx_seq_one_letter_code
_entity_poly.pdbx_strand_id
1 'polypeptide(L)'
;MAYPSKNRWVDYTILGLSVFLIFCLLFESYIALPNWVAWLGRFHPLVLHFPIVLLLIAIFLGLTGKKVPELLLVVGVVSALVTANLGFFLGKETLVKGDLLFWHQWLGGGVALIAALWYAMATINLDKTVFTKGIQVVLLLLIGFAGHYGGMVTHGEDFLALPI
;
A
#
# COMPACT_ATOMS: atom_id res chain seq x y z
N MET A 1 -16.34 0.52 13.66
CA MET A 1 -17.19 -0.68 13.58
C MET A 1 -17.47 -1.04 12.13
N ALA A 2 -16.50 -1.65 11.46
CA ALA A 2 -16.74 -2.40 10.22
C ALA A 2 -17.17 -3.82 10.61
N TYR A 3 -18.06 -4.44 9.84
CA TYR A 3 -18.50 -5.80 10.11
C TYR A 3 -17.39 -6.79 9.71
N PRO A 4 -17.27 -7.95 10.40
CA PRO A 4 -16.38 -9.01 9.94
C PRO A 4 -16.83 -9.51 8.57
N SER A 5 -15.89 -9.62 7.64
CA SER A 5 -16.22 -10.11 6.31
C SER A 5 -16.79 -11.52 6.41
N LYS A 6 -18.01 -11.69 5.89
CA LYS A 6 -18.69 -13.00 5.87
C LYS A 6 -18.02 -13.97 4.89
N ASN A 7 -17.06 -13.49 4.10
CA ASN A 7 -16.43 -14.20 3.01
C ASN A 7 -14.94 -14.49 3.31
N ARG A 8 -14.66 -15.68 3.82
CA ARG A 8 -13.30 -16.15 4.16
C ARG A 8 -12.29 -16.05 3.01
N TRP A 9 -12.77 -16.02 1.76
CA TRP A 9 -11.89 -15.82 0.60
C TRP A 9 -11.20 -14.46 0.59
N VAL A 10 -11.85 -13.42 1.11
CA VAL A 10 -11.26 -12.08 1.22
C VAL A 10 -10.10 -12.10 2.21
N ASP A 11 -10.30 -12.73 3.37
CA ASP A 11 -9.26 -12.87 4.40
C ASP A 11 -8.02 -13.60 3.85
N TYR A 12 -8.23 -14.73 3.15
CA TYR A 12 -7.12 -15.48 2.55
C TYR A 12 -6.43 -14.70 1.43
N THR A 13 -7.17 -13.92 0.66
CA THR A 13 -6.59 -13.10 -0.41
C THR A 13 -5.68 -12.01 0.18
N ILE A 14 -6.16 -11.28 1.19
CA ILE A 14 -5.39 -10.22 1.85
C ILE A 14 -4.16 -10.80 2.55
N LEU A 15 -4.32 -11.92 3.27
CA LEU A 15 -3.21 -12.61 3.92
C LEU A 15 -2.19 -13.11 2.90
N GLY A 16 -2.62 -13.78 1.84
CA GLY A 16 -1.75 -14.32 0.80
C GLY A 16 -0.95 -13.23 0.10
N LEU A 17 -1.60 -12.12 -0.28
CA LEU A 17 -0.93 -10.97 -0.89
C LEU A 17 0.05 -10.27 0.06
N SER A 18 -0.28 -10.21 1.34
CA SER A 18 0.58 -9.62 2.37
C SER A 18 1.83 -10.46 2.63
N VAL A 19 1.65 -11.79 2.79
CA VAL A 19 2.78 -12.73 2.95
C VAL A 19 3.66 -12.72 1.71
N PHE A 20 3.06 -12.72 0.51
CA PHE A 20 3.81 -12.63 -0.74
C PHE A 20 4.60 -11.32 -0.84
N LEU A 21 4.00 -10.18 -0.49
CA LEU A 21 4.69 -8.88 -0.47
C LEU A 21 5.86 -8.88 0.52
N ILE A 22 5.65 -9.39 1.74
CA ILE A 22 6.70 -9.50 2.76
C ILE A 22 7.84 -10.37 2.24
N PHE A 23 7.54 -11.52 1.65
CA PHE A 23 8.52 -12.40 1.03
C PHE A 23 9.32 -11.65 -0.06
N CYS A 24 8.65 -10.96 -0.98
CA CYS A 24 9.30 -10.18 -2.01
C CYS A 24 10.27 -9.12 -1.44
N LEU A 25 9.82 -8.35 -0.44
CA LEU A 25 10.63 -7.30 0.18
C LEU A 25 11.85 -7.85 0.93
N LEU A 26 11.69 -8.96 1.66
CA LEU A 26 12.78 -9.55 2.45
C LEU A 26 13.82 -10.28 1.60
N PHE A 27 13.39 -10.93 0.51
CA PHE A 27 14.25 -11.76 -0.34
C PHE A 27 14.61 -11.09 -1.66
N GLU A 28 14.45 -9.77 -1.77
CA GLU A 28 14.63 -9.02 -3.02
C GLU A 28 15.94 -9.32 -3.75
N SER A 29 17.05 -9.39 -3.02
CA SER A 29 18.39 -9.63 -3.57
C SER A 29 18.56 -11.00 -4.22
N TYR A 30 17.72 -11.96 -3.84
CA TYR A 30 17.74 -13.33 -4.35
C TYR A 30 16.69 -13.58 -5.45
N ILE A 31 15.81 -12.61 -5.70
CA ILE A 31 14.71 -12.77 -6.65
C ILE A 31 15.15 -12.28 -8.04
N ALA A 32 15.13 -13.19 -9.01
CA ALA A 32 15.19 -12.88 -10.44
C ALA A 32 13.78 -13.07 -11.04
N LEU A 33 13.27 -12.04 -11.71
CA LEU A 33 11.93 -12.10 -12.31
C LEU A 33 12.01 -12.58 -13.76
N PRO A 34 11.10 -13.48 -14.19
CA PRO A 34 10.94 -13.77 -15.61
C PRO A 34 10.33 -12.54 -16.32
N ASN A 35 10.65 -12.39 -17.61
CA ASN A 35 10.30 -11.19 -18.39
C ASN A 35 8.80 -10.83 -18.35
N TRP A 36 7.92 -11.82 -18.35
CA TRP A 36 6.47 -11.57 -18.31
C TRP A 36 6.00 -11.02 -16.96
N VAL A 37 6.66 -11.37 -15.84
CA VAL A 37 6.36 -10.81 -14.51
C VAL A 37 6.91 -9.39 -14.38
N ALA A 38 8.11 -9.13 -14.92
CA ALA A 38 8.65 -7.78 -15.00
C ALA A 38 7.70 -6.84 -15.77
N TRP A 39 7.20 -7.31 -16.93
CA TRP A 39 6.18 -6.59 -17.71
C TRP A 39 4.90 -6.28 -16.90
N LEU A 40 4.43 -7.19 -16.04
CA LEU A 40 3.30 -6.90 -15.15
C LEU A 40 3.59 -5.73 -14.20
N GLY A 41 4.83 -5.56 -13.75
CA GLY A 41 5.23 -4.43 -12.91
C GLY A 41 4.90 -3.07 -13.52
N ARG A 42 4.93 -2.96 -14.85
CA ARG A 42 4.63 -1.71 -15.59
C ARG A 42 3.19 -1.24 -15.42
N PHE A 43 2.29 -2.07 -14.91
CA PHE A 43 0.93 -1.67 -14.54
C PHE A 43 0.86 -0.94 -13.19
N HIS A 44 1.95 -0.88 -12.41
CA HIS A 44 1.97 -0.18 -11.13
C HIS A 44 1.46 1.28 -11.20
N PRO A 45 1.92 2.14 -12.14
CA PRO A 45 1.39 3.50 -12.30
C PRO A 45 -0.11 3.57 -12.63
N LEU A 46 -0.63 2.57 -13.35
CA LEU A 46 -2.05 2.49 -13.67
C LEU A 46 -2.88 2.21 -12.40
N VAL A 47 -2.44 1.27 -11.58
CA VAL A 47 -3.22 0.78 -10.43
C VAL A 47 -3.03 1.64 -9.18
N LEU A 48 -1.93 2.40 -9.05
CA LEU A 48 -1.62 3.13 -7.81
C LEU A 48 -2.64 4.20 -7.39
N HIS A 49 -3.43 4.73 -8.32
CA HIS A 49 -4.40 5.78 -8.02
C HIS A 49 -5.58 5.25 -7.19
N PHE A 50 -5.95 3.98 -7.39
CA PHE A 50 -7.05 3.35 -6.67
C PHE A 50 -6.81 3.27 -5.16
N PRO A 51 -5.72 2.64 -4.66
CA PRO A 51 -5.52 2.53 -3.22
C PRO A 51 -5.37 3.89 -2.53
N ILE A 52 -4.68 4.86 -3.15
CA ILE A 52 -4.50 6.19 -2.56
C ILE A 52 -5.85 6.82 -2.26
N VAL A 53 -6.73 6.94 -3.26
CA VAL A 53 -8.02 7.62 -3.09
C VAL A 53 -8.93 6.84 -2.14
N LEU A 54 -9.03 5.52 -2.29
CA LEU A 54 -9.92 4.69 -1.47
C LEU A 54 -9.50 4.69 0.01
N LEU A 55 -8.20 4.57 0.29
CA LEU A 55 -7.69 4.62 1.66
C LEU A 55 -7.84 6.01 2.28
N LEU A 56 -7.63 7.10 1.52
CA LEU A 56 -7.85 8.46 2.04
C LEU A 56 -9.32 8.69 2.42
N ILE A 57 -10.28 8.22 1.61
CA ILE A 57 -11.71 8.29 1.96
C ILE A 57 -11.99 7.45 3.22
N ALA A 58 -11.46 6.24 3.29
CA ALA A 58 -11.64 5.37 4.46
C ALA A 58 -11.08 6.02 5.74
N ILE A 59 -9.86 6.58 5.67
CA ILE A 59 -9.20 7.29 6.77
C ILE A 59 -10.04 8.49 7.19
N PHE A 60 -10.51 9.31 6.25
CA PHE A 60 -11.35 10.48 6.53
C PHE A 60 -12.63 10.09 7.28
N LEU A 61 -13.34 9.06 6.81
CA LEU A 61 -14.53 8.55 7.48
C LEU A 61 -14.19 8.05 8.90
N GLY A 62 -13.12 7.28 9.04
CA GLY A 62 -12.69 6.74 10.34
C GLY A 62 -12.31 7.81 11.37
N LEU A 63 -11.54 8.82 10.95
CA LEU A 63 -11.10 9.91 11.83
C LEU A 63 -12.25 10.83 12.24
N THR A 64 -13.23 11.05 11.35
CA THR A 64 -14.45 11.82 11.64
C THR A 64 -15.50 11.05 12.45
N GLY A 65 -15.19 9.81 12.85
CA GLY A 65 -16.10 8.96 13.63
C GLY A 65 -17.26 8.39 12.81
N LYS A 66 -17.24 8.56 11.48
CA LYS A 66 -18.21 7.94 10.58
C LYS A 66 -17.86 6.46 10.38
N LYS A 67 -18.89 5.67 10.09
CA LYS A 67 -18.69 4.25 9.78
C LYS A 67 -17.96 4.13 8.44
N VAL A 68 -16.82 3.45 8.44
CA VAL A 68 -16.10 3.08 7.21
C VAL A 68 -16.82 1.89 6.58
N PRO A 69 -17.29 1.99 5.32
CA PRO A 69 -17.89 0.86 4.62
C PRO A 69 -16.87 -0.26 4.46
N GLU A 70 -17.29 -1.50 4.75
CA GLU A 70 -16.42 -2.68 4.65
C GLU A 70 -15.85 -2.86 3.24
N LEU A 71 -16.71 -2.74 2.21
CA LEU A 71 -16.29 -2.85 0.82
C LEU A 71 -15.24 -1.80 0.44
N LEU A 72 -15.36 -0.57 0.96
CA LEU A 72 -14.39 0.49 0.72
C LEU A 72 -13.02 0.11 1.28
N LEU A 73 -12.98 -0.39 2.51
CA LEU A 73 -11.74 -0.81 3.15
C LEU A 73 -11.14 -2.04 2.45
N VAL A 74 -11.95 -3.05 2.13
CA VAL A 74 -11.51 -4.26 1.42
C VAL A 74 -10.89 -3.91 0.07
N VAL A 75 -11.59 -3.14 -0.77
CA VAL A 75 -11.09 -2.79 -2.11
C VAL A 75 -9.85 -1.89 -2.00
N GLY A 76 -9.82 -0.97 -1.04
CA GLY A 76 -8.64 -0.14 -0.76
C GLY A 76 -7.41 -0.97 -0.36
N VAL A 77 -7.58 -1.96 0.52
CA VAL A 77 -6.49 -2.84 0.99
C VAL A 77 -6.01 -3.78 -0.11
N VAL A 78 -6.93 -4.45 -0.81
CA VAL A 78 -6.56 -5.38 -1.89
C VAL A 78 -5.85 -4.62 -3.01
N SER A 79 -6.37 -3.45 -3.42
CA SER A 79 -5.70 -2.63 -4.43
C SER A 79 -4.33 -2.13 -3.95
N ALA A 80 -4.16 -1.78 -2.67
CA ALA A 80 -2.87 -1.35 -2.14
C ALA A 80 -1.83 -2.48 -2.17
N LEU A 81 -2.23 -3.70 -1.78
CA LEU A 81 -1.38 -4.88 -1.85
C LEU A 81 -1.01 -5.24 -3.29
N VAL A 82 -1.97 -5.20 -4.21
CA VAL A 82 -1.70 -5.41 -5.65
C VAL A 82 -0.73 -4.35 -6.16
N THR A 83 -0.99 -3.07 -5.91
CA THR A 83 -0.10 -1.97 -6.30
C THR A 83 1.31 -2.14 -5.75
N ALA A 84 1.47 -2.49 -4.47
CA ALA A 84 2.79 -2.67 -3.87
C ALA A 84 3.56 -3.86 -4.48
N ASN A 85 2.88 -4.97 -4.75
CA ASN A 85 3.50 -6.12 -5.44
C ASN A 85 3.91 -5.78 -6.88
N LEU A 86 3.05 -5.08 -7.64
CA LEU A 86 3.41 -4.58 -8.97
C LEU A 86 4.58 -3.58 -8.91
N GLY A 87 4.60 -2.72 -7.89
CA GLY A 87 5.67 -1.76 -7.66
C GLY A 87 7.01 -2.44 -7.37
N PHE A 88 6.99 -3.53 -6.60
CA PHE A 88 8.15 -4.38 -6.40
C PHE A 88 8.65 -4.98 -7.72
N PHE A 89 7.76 -5.51 -8.57
CA PHE A 89 8.14 -6.06 -9.87
C PHE A 89 8.78 -5.00 -10.77
N LEU A 90 8.20 -3.79 -10.81
CA LEU A 90 8.75 -2.66 -11.57
C LEU A 90 10.13 -2.27 -11.04
N GLY A 91 10.30 -2.20 -9.72
CA GLY A 91 11.57 -1.85 -9.09
C GLY A 91 12.68 -2.86 -9.35
N LYS A 92 12.37 -4.10 -9.73
CA LYS A 92 13.36 -5.11 -10.14
C LYS A 92 13.88 -4.90 -11.57
N GLU A 93 13.21 -4.12 -12.41
CA GLU A 93 13.76 -3.71 -13.72
C GLU A 93 14.90 -2.69 -13.56
N THR A 94 15.00 -2.02 -12.40
CA THR A 94 16.06 -1.03 -12.14
C THR A 94 17.39 -1.70 -11.78
N LEU A 95 18.42 -1.48 -12.59
CA LEU A 95 19.75 -2.09 -12.41
C LEU A 95 20.49 -1.61 -11.16
N VAL A 96 20.35 -0.33 -10.80
CA VAL A 96 20.96 0.27 -9.61
C VAL A 96 19.88 1.04 -8.85
N LYS A 97 19.52 0.57 -7.66
CA LYS A 97 18.58 1.28 -6.79
C LYS A 97 19.30 2.37 -6.01
N GLY A 98 18.93 3.62 -6.24
CA GLY A 98 19.30 4.73 -5.36
C GLY A 98 18.42 4.77 -4.10
N ASP A 99 18.82 5.59 -3.13
CA ASP A 99 18.11 5.79 -1.86
C ASP A 99 16.64 6.17 -2.07
N LEU A 100 16.38 6.98 -3.10
CA LEU A 100 15.04 7.44 -3.44
C LEU A 100 14.07 6.30 -3.77
N LEU A 101 14.50 5.34 -4.60
CA LEU A 101 13.71 4.16 -4.94
C LEU A 101 13.61 3.20 -3.75
N PHE A 102 14.67 3.08 -2.94
CA PHE A 102 14.66 2.29 -1.71
C PHE A 102 13.58 2.80 -0.74
N TRP A 103 13.58 4.09 -0.43
CA TRP A 103 12.59 4.69 0.46
C TRP A 103 11.17 4.60 -0.10
N HIS A 104 10.98 4.89 -1.39
CA HIS A 104 9.67 4.76 -2.02
C HIS A 104 9.11 3.33 -1.89
N GLN A 105 9.94 2.31 -2.14
CA GLN A 105 9.53 0.91 -2.06
C GLN A 105 9.09 0.53 -0.64
N TRP A 106 9.89 0.88 0.38
CA TRP A 106 9.55 0.55 1.76
C TRP A 106 8.33 1.32 2.28
N LEU A 107 8.19 2.59 1.91
CA LEU A 107 7.02 3.39 2.26
C LEU A 107 5.75 2.82 1.59
N GLY A 108 5.81 2.50 0.30
CA GLY A 108 4.70 1.89 -0.44
C GLY A 108 4.31 0.50 0.10
N GLY A 109 5.30 -0.34 0.42
CA GLY A 109 5.08 -1.61 1.12
C GLY A 109 4.45 -1.41 2.49
N GLY A 110 4.91 -0.41 3.25
CA GLY A 110 4.35 -0.01 4.53
C GLY A 110 2.88 0.40 4.43
N VAL A 111 2.49 1.21 3.43
CA VAL A 111 1.08 1.56 3.18
C VAL A 111 0.23 0.31 3.03
N ALA A 112 0.66 -0.64 2.19
CA ALA A 112 -0.11 -1.85 1.91
C ALA A 112 -0.24 -2.76 3.15
N LEU A 113 0.85 -2.98 3.89
CA LEU A 113 0.86 -3.86 5.06
C LEU A 113 0.13 -3.26 6.27
N ILE A 114 0.26 -1.94 6.51
CA ILE A 114 -0.48 -1.27 7.59
C ILE A 114 -1.97 -1.18 7.25
N ALA A 115 -2.34 -1.04 5.98
CA ALA A 115 -3.74 -1.09 5.55
C ALA A 115 -4.32 -2.50 5.74
N ALA A 116 -3.56 -3.54 5.41
CA ALA A 116 -3.94 -4.93 5.70
C ALA A 116 -4.09 -5.20 7.21
N LEU A 117 -3.22 -4.64 8.04
CA LEU A 117 -3.34 -4.69 9.50
C LEU A 117 -4.63 -4.01 9.98
N TRP A 118 -4.96 -2.82 9.44
CA TRP A 118 -6.20 -2.13 9.77
C TRP A 118 -7.42 -3.00 9.46
N TYR A 119 -7.45 -3.62 8.27
CA TYR A 119 -8.51 -4.56 7.90
C TYR A 119 -8.58 -5.75 8.88
N ALA A 120 -7.45 -6.41 9.16
CA ALA A 120 -7.41 -7.56 10.04
C ALA A 120 -7.99 -7.23 11.43
N MET A 121 -7.61 -6.09 12.01
CA MET A 121 -8.13 -5.61 13.28
C MET A 121 -9.63 -5.37 13.28
N ALA A 122 -10.14 -4.79 12.20
CA ALA A 122 -11.57 -4.56 12.04
C ALA A 122 -12.35 -5.88 11.96
N THR A 123 -11.81 -6.89 11.27
CA THR A 123 -12.43 -8.22 11.13
C THR A 123 -12.47 -9.00 12.46
N ILE A 124 -11.44 -8.91 13.29
CA ILE A 124 -11.39 -9.61 14.59
C ILE A 124 -11.98 -8.80 15.76
N ASN A 125 -12.68 -7.69 15.47
CA ASN A 125 -13.28 -6.77 16.45
C ASN A 125 -12.29 -6.27 17.53
N LEU A 126 -11.02 -6.09 17.14
CA LEU A 126 -10.00 -5.44 17.98
C LEU A 126 -9.88 -3.94 17.67
N ASP A 127 -10.86 -3.35 16.98
CA ASP A 127 -10.91 -1.93 16.61
C ASP A 127 -11.18 -1.02 17.82
N LYS A 128 -10.26 -0.99 18.79
CA LYS A 128 -10.26 0.02 19.86
C LYS A 128 -10.09 1.40 19.21
N THR A 129 -11.03 2.31 19.45
CA THR A 129 -11.10 3.63 18.81
C THR A 129 -9.77 4.39 18.79
N VAL A 130 -8.99 4.34 19.87
CA VAL A 130 -7.68 5.03 19.95
C VAL A 130 -6.64 4.39 19.02
N PHE A 131 -6.52 3.07 19.04
CA PHE A 131 -5.51 2.36 18.25
C PHE A 131 -5.83 2.44 16.75
N THR A 132 -7.10 2.26 16.37
CA THR A 132 -7.56 2.39 14.99
C THR A 132 -7.28 3.79 14.43
N LYS A 133 -7.53 4.85 15.22
CA LYS A 133 -7.20 6.22 14.83
C LYS A 133 -5.69 6.43 14.67
N GLY A 134 -4.87 5.85 15.56
CA GLY A 134 -3.42 5.86 15.44
C GLY A 134 -2.94 5.26 14.11
N ILE A 135 -3.44 4.08 13.74
CA ILE A 135 -3.14 3.43 12.45
C ILE A 135 -3.56 4.31 11.27
N GLN A 136 -4.74 4.94 11.32
CA GLN A 136 -5.24 5.83 10.26
C GLN A 136 -4.33 7.05 10.06
N VAL A 137 -3.84 7.64 11.15
CA VAL A 137 -2.88 8.76 11.08
C VAL A 137 -1.54 8.30 10.49
N VAL A 138 -1.03 7.14 10.91
CA VAL A 138 0.20 6.56 10.35
C VAL A 138 0.04 6.29 8.86
N LEU A 139 -1.09 5.71 8.43
CA LEU A 139 -1.38 5.50 7.02
C LEU A 139 -1.43 6.80 6.23
N LEU A 140 -2.05 7.85 6.78
CA LEU A 140 -2.11 9.15 6.14
C LEU A 140 -0.71 9.71 5.87
N LEU A 141 0.19 9.62 6.86
CA LEU A 141 1.58 10.06 6.71
C LEU A 141 2.34 9.19 5.69
N LEU A 142 2.20 7.86 5.77
CA LEU A 142 2.85 6.94 4.83
C LEU A 142 2.41 7.19 3.39
N ILE A 143 1.11 7.42 3.14
CA ILE A 143 0.59 7.76 1.81
C ILE A 143 1.22 9.06 1.31
N GLY A 144 1.32 10.09 2.17
CA GLY A 144 1.94 11.37 1.84
C GLY A 144 3.42 11.20 1.45
N PHE A 145 4.21 10.52 2.27
CA PHE A 145 5.64 10.29 1.98
C PHE A 145 5.85 9.36 0.78
N ALA A 146 5.10 8.26 0.67
CA ALA A 146 5.18 7.36 -0.48
C ALA A 146 4.85 8.10 -1.79
N GLY A 147 3.83 8.97 -1.77
CA GLY A 147 3.47 9.83 -2.89
C GLY A 147 4.56 10.84 -3.24
N HIS A 148 5.13 11.51 -2.24
CA HIS A 148 6.24 12.46 -2.44
C HIS A 148 7.45 11.79 -3.11
N TYR A 149 7.93 10.67 -2.55
CA TYR A 149 9.04 9.93 -3.13
C TYR A 149 8.70 9.33 -4.50
N GLY A 150 7.46 8.86 -4.71
CA GLY A 150 7.01 8.36 -6.01
C GLY A 150 7.00 9.43 -7.11
N GLY A 151 6.63 10.66 -6.75
CA GLY A 151 6.75 11.82 -7.64
C GLY A 151 8.20 12.09 -8.02
N MET A 152 9.11 12.08 -7.04
CA MET A 152 10.53 12.28 -7.31
C MET A 152 11.15 11.16 -8.17
N VAL A 153 10.70 9.90 -8.00
CA VAL A 153 11.19 8.76 -8.82
C VAL A 153 10.90 9.00 -10.30
N THR A 154 9.76 9.62 -10.60
CA THR A 154 9.23 9.74 -11.97
C THR A 154 9.54 11.08 -12.63
N HIS A 155 9.68 12.14 -11.85
CA HIS A 155 9.84 13.52 -12.35
C HIS A 155 11.14 14.20 -11.89
N GLY A 156 11.97 13.55 -11.08
CA GLY A 156 13.24 14.07 -10.56
C GLY A 156 13.17 14.58 -9.12
N GLU A 157 14.32 14.69 -8.46
CA GLU A 157 14.41 15.03 -7.02
C GLU A 157 13.79 16.40 -6.69
N ASP A 158 13.92 17.37 -7.59
CA ASP A 158 13.40 18.72 -7.40
C ASP A 158 11.92 18.87 -7.83
N PHE A 159 11.19 17.79 -8.06
CA PHE A 159 9.82 17.85 -8.63
C PHE A 159 8.84 18.75 -7.86
N LEU A 160 8.93 18.75 -6.52
CA LEU A 160 8.11 19.63 -5.65
C LEU A 160 8.92 20.78 -5.05
N ALA A 161 10.19 20.95 -5.44
CA ALA A 161 10.99 22.06 -4.98
C ALA A 161 10.43 23.38 -5.53
N LEU A 162 10.61 24.47 -4.78
CA LEU A 162 10.26 25.78 -5.29
C LEU A 162 11.16 26.10 -6.50
N PRO A 163 10.59 26.56 -7.62
CA PRO A 163 11.38 27.00 -8.74
C PRO A 163 12.26 28.19 -8.29
N ILE A 164 13.55 28.10 -8.61
CA ILE A 164 14.55 29.15 -8.37
C ILE A 164 14.43 30.22 -9.45
#